data_AF-A0A964IIY2-F1
#
_entry.id   AF-A0A964IIY2-F1
#
_cell.length_a   1.000
_cell.length_b   1.000
_cell.length_c   1.000
_cell.angle_alpha   90.00
_cell.angle_beta   90.00
_cell.angle_gamma   90.00
#
_symmetry.space_group_name_H-M   'P 1'
#
loop_
_entity.id
_entity.type
_entity.pdbx_description
1 polymer ?
#
loop_
_entity_poly.entity_id
_entity_poly.type
_entity_poly.pdbx_seq_one_letter_code
_entity_poly.pdbx_strand_id
1 'polypeptide(L)' 'MAIHFFEEHIAGRTYQIEVSPVSAERWRAQIVRRPGIQTSLMPFYGKTPEDAARELSNWLSLVSGATPANT' A
#
# COMPACT_ATOMS: atom_id res chain seq x y z
N MET A 1 17.28 -5.96 6.03
CA MET A 1 15.85 -5.61 6.15
C MET A 1 15.21 -5.82 4.78
N ALA A 2 14.29 -6.77 4.66
CA ALA A 2 13.68 -7.13 3.37
C ALA A 2 12.58 -6.13 3.00
N ILE A 3 12.52 -5.74 1.73
CA ILE A 3 11.44 -4.93 1.17
C ILE A 3 10.47 -5.88 0.46
N HIS A 4 9.18 -5.74 0.72
CA HIS A 4 8.12 -6.52 0.10
C HIS A 4 7.39 -5.67 -0.91
N PHE A 5 6.99 -6.27 -2.04
CA PHE A 5 6.22 -5.60 -3.07
C PHE A 5 4.89 -6.33 -3.26
N PHE A 6 3.80 -5.57 -3.28
CA PHE A 6 2.45 -6.04 -3.53
C PHE A 6 1.90 -5.31 -4.75
N GLU A 7 1.12 -6.01 -5.56
CA GLU A 7 0.44 -5.42 -6.70
C GLU A 7 -1.07 -5.54 -6.51
N GLU A 8 -1.75 -4.40 -6.57
CA GLU A 8 -3.17 -4.29 -6.29
C GLU A 8 -3.90 -3.67 -7.46
N HIS A 9 -4.98 -4.31 -7.89
CA HIS A 9 -5.81 -3.84 -8.99
C HIS A 9 -7.10 -3.24 -8.42
N ILE A 10 -7.17 -1.92 -8.35
CA ILE A 10 -8.26 -1.19 -7.69
C ILE A 10 -8.85 -0.19 -8.67
N ALA A 11 -10.17 -0.25 -8.90
CA ALA A 11 -10.90 0.65 -9.79
C ALA A 11 -10.32 0.73 -11.22
N GLY A 12 -9.76 -0.37 -11.74
CA GLY A 12 -9.09 -0.39 -13.05
C GLY A 12 -7.72 0.29 -13.09
N ARG A 13 -7.13 0.62 -11.93
CA ARG A 13 -5.76 1.13 -11.79
C ARG A 13 -4.91 0.10 -11.05
N THR A 14 -3.72 -0.17 -11.58
CA THR A 14 -2.72 -1.03 -10.95
C THR A 14 -1.84 -0.19 -10.03
N TYR A 15 -1.91 -0.45 -8.73
CA TYR A 15 -1.09 0.15 -7.70
C TYR A 15 0.01 -0.82 -7.28
N GLN A 16 1.26 -0.38 -7.36
CA GLN A 16 2.38 -1.11 -6.78
C GLN A 16 2.65 -0.57 -5.38
N ILE A 17 2.50 -1.42 -4.37
CA ILE A 17 2.71 -1.09 -2.97
C ILE A 17 4.06 -1.66 -2.54
N GLU A 18 4.94 -0.79 -2.07
CA GLU A 18 6.18 -1.17 -1.40
C GLU A 18 5.97 -1.15 0.10
N VAL A 19 6.41 -2.22 0.77
CA VAL A 19 6.39 -2.34 2.22
C VAL A 19 7.80 -2.54 2.75
N SER A 20 8.22 -1.60 3.60
CA SER A 20 9.56 -1.58 4.18
C SER A 20 9.48 -1.60 5.71
N PRO A 21 10.38 -2.31 6.41
CA PRO A 21 10.41 -2.31 7.86
C PRO A 21 10.95 -0.97 8.38
N VAL A 22 10.30 -0.44 9.41
CA VAL A 22 10.68 0.80 10.11
C VAL A 22 11.30 0.47 11.47
N SER A 23 10.79 -0.56 12.15
CA SER A 23 11.35 -1.12 13.37
C SER A 23 11.02 -2.62 13.46
N ALA A 24 11.47 -3.30 14.53
CA ALA A 24 11.27 -4.74 14.71
C ALA A 24 9.80 -5.19 14.62
N GLU A 25 8.85 -4.33 14.99
CA GLU A 25 7.40 -4.63 15.01
C GLU A 25 6.59 -3.62 14.19
N ARG A 26 7.26 -2.88 13.29
CA ARG A 26 6.61 -1.82 12.51
C ARG A 26 7.04 -1.85 11.07
N TRP A 27 6.06 -1.96 10.20
CA TRP A 27 6.21 -1.93 8.75
C TRP A 27 5.49 -0.72 8.19
N ARG A 28 6.01 -0.20 7.08
CA ARG A 28 5.48 0.95 6.37
C ARG A 28 5.14 0.58 4.95
N ALA A 29 3.87 0.71 4.58
CA ALA A 29 3.39 0.57 3.21
C ALA A 29 3.27 1.94 2.53
N GLN A 30 3.71 2.00 1.27
CA GLN A 30 3.61 3.18 0.43
C GLN A 30 3.45 2.76 -1.03
N ILE A 31 2.80 3.59 -1.85
CA ILE A 31 2.78 3.34 -3.30
C ILE A 31 4.17 3.65 -3.86
N VAL A 32 4.68 2.75 -4.69
CA VAL A 32 5.93 2.94 -5.42
C VAL A 32 5.83 4.22 -6.24
N ARG A 33 6.63 5.22 -5.88
CA ARG A 33 6.72 6.47 -6.62
C ARG A 33 7.43 6.20 -7.93
N ARG A 34 6.71 6.29 -9.05
CA ARG A 34 7.35 6.37 -10.37
C ARG A 34 7.80 7.82 -10.63
N PRO A 35 8.98 8.05 -11.22
CA PRO A 35 9.44 9.39 -11.57
C PRO A 35 8.36 10.12 -12.39
N GLY A 36 7.91 11.28 -11.91
CA GLY A 36 6.88 12.09 -12.57
C GLY A 36 5.47 12.02 -11.98
N ILE A 37 5.19 11.10 -11.04
CA ILE A 37 3.91 11.10 -10.31
C ILE A 37 4.14 11.52 -8.85
N GLN A 38 3.80 12.78 -8.55
CA GLN A 38 3.87 13.34 -7.20
C GLN A 38 2.61 12.91 -6.42
N THR A 39 2.54 11.65 -6.01
CA THR A 39 1.49 11.22 -5.07
C THR A 39 2.00 11.46 -3.65
N SER A 40 1.57 12.56 -3.02
CA SER A 40 1.75 12.78 -1.59
C SER A 40 0.80 11.87 -0.81
N LEU A 41 1.00 10.57 -0.93
CA LEU A 41 0.23 9.57 -0.19
C LEU A 41 0.91 9.39 1.16
N MET A 42 0.12 9.56 2.22
CA MET A 42 0.57 9.23 3.57
C MET A 42 0.96 7.75 3.61
N PRO A 43 2.10 7.42 4.23
CA PRO A 43 2.45 6.02 4.46
C PRO A 43 1.53 5.39 5.50
N PHE A 44 1.10 4.16 5.24
CA PHE A 44 0.36 3.34 6.20
C PHE A 44 1.32 2.46 6.98
N TYR A 45 0.93 2.07 8.19
CA TYR A 45 1.78 1.27 9.06
C TYR A 45 1.06 0.07 9.63
N GLY A 46 1.73 -1.08 9.63
CA GLY A 46 1.25 -2.35 10.16
C GLY A 46 2.28 -3.02 11.07
N LYS A 47 1.85 -4.07 11.78
CA LYS A 47 2.75 -4.93 12.58
C LYS A 47 3.48 -5.95 11.71
N THR A 48 2.87 -6.30 10.58
CA THR A 48 3.44 -7.16 9.54
C THR A 48 3.45 -6.41 8.21
N PRO A 49 4.23 -6.86 7.22
CA PRO A 49 4.21 -6.25 5.90
C PRO A 49 2.83 -6.37 5.24
N GLU A 50 2.13 -7.50 5.44
CA GLU A 50 0.79 -7.76 4.90
C GLU A 50 -0.26 -6.83 5.54
N ASP A 51 -0.19 -6.59 6.85
CA ASP A 51 -1.10 -5.66 7.54
C ASP A 51 -0.94 -4.24 6.99
N ALA A 52 0.31 -3.79 6.81
CA ALA A 52 0.58 -2.46 6.27
C ALA A 52 0.05 -2.33 4.82
N ALA A 53 0.25 -3.35 3.99
CA ALA A 53 -0.26 -3.38 2.62
C ALA A 53 -1.79 -3.33 2.59
N ARG A 54 -2.45 -4.15 3.40
CA ARG A 54 -3.92 -4.25 3.48
C ARG A 54 -4.58 -2.93 3.88
N GLU A 55 -4.03 -2.23 4.87
CA GLU A 55 -4.52 -0.91 5.28
C GLU A 55 -4.44 0.11 4.12
N LEU A 56 -3.33 0.10 3.36
CA LEU A 56 -3.18 0.95 2.19
C LEU A 56 -4.14 0.55 1.05
N SER A 57 -4.30 -0.74 0.76
CA SER A 57 -5.23 -1.25 -0.26
C SER A 57 -6.69 -0.90 0.06
N ASN A 58 -7.08 -1.02 1.33
CA ASN A 58 -8.41 -0.64 1.81
C ASN A 58 -8.65 0.85 1.62
N TRP A 59 -7.71 1.69 2.05
CA TRP A 59 -7.79 3.13 1.85
C TRP A 59 -7.86 3.50 0.36
N LEU A 60 -7.05 2.85 -0.49
CA LEU A 60 -7.06 3.07 -1.94
C LEU A 60 -8.43 2.75 -2.55
N SER A 61 -9.06 1.66 -2.12
CA SER A 61 -10.39 1.27 -2.55
C SER A 61 -11.44 2.31 -2.15
N LEU A 62 -11.37 2.79 -0.91
CA LEU A 62 -12.25 3.85 -0.39
C LEU A 62 -12.13 5.15 -1.20
N VAL A 63 -10.91 5.64 -1.44
CA VAL A 63 -10.72 6.90 -2.18
C VAL A 63 -10.95 6.78 -3.67
N SER A 64 -10.81 5.58 -4.24
CA SER A 64 -11.14 5.34 -5.65
C SER A 64 -12.64 5.10 -5.89
N GLY A 65 -13.45 5.03 -4.84
CA GLY A 65 -14.87 4.65 -4.92
C GLY A 65 -15.08 3.20 -5.39
N ALA A 66 -14.03 2.36 -5.31
CA ALA A 66 -14.16 0.94 -5.58
C ALA A 66 -14.53 0.22 -4.30
N THR A 67 -15.52 -0.66 -4.36
CA THR A 67 -15.82 -1.56 -3.25
C THR A 67 -14.58 -2.43 -3.03
N PRO A 68 -13.98 -2.48 -1.82
CA PRO A 68 -12.86 -3.37 -1.57
C PRO A 68 -13.34 -4.80 -1.83
N ALA A 69 -12.64 -5.51 -2.73
CA ALA A 69 -12.92 -6.90 -3.05
C ALA A 69 -12.49 -7.77 -1.85
N ASN A 70 -13.35 -7.84 -0.83
CA ASN A 70 -13.27 -8.83 0.23
C ASN A 70 -13.98 -10.10 -0.28
N THR A 71 -13.22 -11.11 -0.70
CA THR A 71 -13.72 -12.48 -0.90
C THR A 71 -12.76 -13.44 -0.24
#